data_AF-A0A314ZDT9-F1
#
_entry.id   AF-A0A314ZDT9-F1
#
_cell.length_a   1.000
_cell.length_b   1.000
_cell.length_c   1.000
_cell.angle_alpha   90.00
_cell.angle_beta   90.00
_cell.angle_gamma   90.00
#
_symmetry.space_group_name_H-M   'P 1'
#
loop_
_entity.id
_entity.type
_entity.pdbx_description
1 polymer ?
#
loop_
_entity_poly.entity_id
_entity_poly.type
_entity_poly.pdbx_seq_one_letter_code
_entity_poly.pdbx_strand_id
1 'polypeptide(L)'
;MVYDVERQNRDWRRLQYEHEVGNNPLNYDSWTAYIRLEEDSAPAPANKHRIRELYARALAIVPPLCKLLWKRYVDLWIDCARYEEFVAAGGDAVERTRQAYRQCLELIPHTKFSFVKAWLHAAQFEIRQLNLEGARKILGASIGCAPKAAIFDKYMEMELRLGNVDRCRKLYENYLDWSPRNSNTWVKYAELEKTLGEEERARGIFELAIGQPQLDKPGLLWKAYIDFERL
;
A
#
# COMPACT_ATOMS: atom_id res chain seq x y z
N MET A 1 -16.93 -19.02 36.74
CA MET A 1 -17.85 -17.87 36.70
C MET A 1 -17.39 -16.76 35.75
N VAL A 2 -16.15 -16.23 35.84
CA VAL A 2 -15.68 -15.17 34.91
C VAL A 2 -15.63 -15.62 33.45
N TYR A 3 -15.11 -16.83 33.18
CA TYR A 3 -15.04 -17.41 31.82
C TYR A 3 -16.41 -17.63 31.14
N ASP A 4 -17.48 -17.88 31.91
CA ASP A 4 -18.83 -18.09 31.37
C ASP A 4 -19.48 -16.77 30.96
N VAL A 5 -19.31 -15.72 31.78
CA VAL A 5 -19.82 -14.37 31.48
C VAL A 5 -19.13 -13.79 30.25
N GLU A 6 -17.80 -13.98 30.11
CA GLU A 6 -17.06 -13.55 28.91
C GLU A 6 -17.47 -14.30 27.64
N ARG A 7 -17.84 -15.59 27.76
CA ARG A 7 -18.36 -16.36 26.63
C ARG A 7 -19.76 -15.90 26.23
N GLN A 8 -20.65 -15.68 27.20
CA GLN A 8 -22.02 -15.23 26.96
C GLN A 8 -22.09 -13.81 26.39
N ASN A 9 -21.21 -12.91 26.87
CA ASN A 9 -21.09 -11.54 26.34
C ASN A 9 -20.57 -11.55 24.88
N ARG A 10 -19.67 -12.48 24.52
CA ARG A 10 -19.22 -12.66 23.14
C ARG A 10 -20.33 -13.18 22.23
N ASP A 11 -21.09 -14.17 22.68
CA ASP A 11 -22.20 -14.73 21.89
C ASP A 11 -23.33 -13.70 21.68
N TRP A 12 -23.57 -12.84 22.66
CA TRP A 12 -24.48 -11.70 22.51
C TRP A 12 -23.96 -10.67 21.48
N ARG A 13 -22.68 -10.29 21.56
CA ARG A 13 -22.05 -9.38 20.58
C ARG A 13 -22.05 -9.94 19.16
N ARG A 14 -21.87 -11.26 18.99
CA ARG A 14 -21.98 -11.93 17.68
C ARG A 14 -23.36 -11.75 17.07
N LEU A 15 -24.40 -12.05 17.83
CA LEU A 15 -25.79 -11.88 17.38
C LEU A 15 -26.10 -10.42 17.01
N GLN A 16 -25.58 -9.47 17.80
CA GLN A 16 -25.71 -8.05 17.50
C GLN A 16 -25.06 -7.70 16.16
N TYR A 17 -23.81 -8.12 15.93
CA TYR A 17 -23.13 -7.84 14.66
C TYR A 17 -23.75 -8.55 13.46
N GLU A 18 -24.23 -9.79 13.62
CA GLU A 18 -24.99 -10.47 12.56
C GLU A 18 -26.26 -9.71 12.18
N HIS A 19 -26.97 -9.16 13.17
CA HIS A 19 -28.15 -8.34 12.93
C HIS A 19 -27.78 -7.01 12.25
N GLU A 20 -26.73 -6.32 12.71
CA GLU A 20 -26.25 -5.07 12.10
C GLU A 20 -25.82 -5.25 10.64
N VAL A 21 -25.07 -6.31 10.37
CA VAL A 21 -24.62 -6.69 9.04
C VAL A 21 -25.77 -7.11 8.14
N GLY A 22 -26.77 -7.82 8.68
CA GLY A 22 -27.99 -8.19 7.96
C GLY A 22 -28.84 -6.96 7.59
N ASN A 23 -28.94 -5.99 8.50
CA ASN A 23 -29.70 -4.76 8.29
C ASN A 23 -29.01 -3.79 7.32
N ASN A 24 -27.68 -3.65 7.41
CA ASN A 24 -26.91 -2.78 6.53
C ASN A 24 -25.61 -3.47 6.07
N PRO A 25 -25.69 -4.26 4.99
CA PRO A 25 -24.54 -5.00 4.46
C PRO A 25 -23.40 -4.09 3.95
N LEU A 26 -23.69 -2.82 3.64
CA LEU A 26 -22.71 -1.83 3.17
C LEU A 26 -21.94 -1.16 4.32
N ASN A 27 -22.32 -1.41 5.58
CA ASN A 27 -21.58 -0.91 6.73
C ASN A 27 -20.33 -1.76 6.99
N TYR A 28 -19.26 -1.45 6.25
CA TYR A 28 -17.96 -2.11 6.42
C TYR A 28 -17.36 -1.94 7.83
N ASP A 29 -17.73 -0.89 8.57
CA ASP A 29 -17.23 -0.69 9.93
C ASP A 29 -17.80 -1.78 10.88
N SER A 30 -19.07 -2.17 10.74
CA SER A 30 -19.65 -3.31 11.47
C SER A 30 -19.00 -4.65 11.08
N TRP A 31 -18.70 -4.86 9.79
CA TRP A 31 -17.98 -6.05 9.33
C TRP A 31 -16.57 -6.14 9.93
N THR A 32 -15.80 -5.05 9.92
CA THR A 32 -14.44 -5.03 10.48
C THR A 32 -14.45 -5.24 11.99
N ALA A 33 -15.43 -4.68 12.71
CA ALA A 33 -15.59 -4.90 14.15
C ALA A 33 -15.94 -6.37 14.45
N TYR A 34 -16.82 -6.98 13.65
CA TYR A 34 -17.20 -8.37 13.80
C TYR A 34 -16.01 -9.31 13.57
N ILE A 35 -15.25 -9.08 12.50
CA ILE A 35 -14.05 -9.87 12.19
C ILE A 35 -13.02 -9.76 13.31
N ARG A 36 -12.76 -8.56 13.83
CA ARG A 36 -11.83 -8.37 14.96
C ARG A 36 -12.27 -9.11 16.21
N LEU A 37 -13.57 -9.11 16.51
CA LEU A 37 -14.10 -9.89 17.64
C LEU A 37 -13.82 -11.39 17.50
N GLU A 38 -13.94 -11.93 16.28
CA GLU A 38 -13.62 -13.34 16.02
C GLU A 38 -12.09 -13.59 16.00
N GLU A 39 -11.28 -12.64 15.54
CA GLU A 39 -9.81 -12.73 15.59
C GLU A 39 -9.27 -12.74 17.03
N ASP A 40 -9.84 -11.90 17.91
CA ASP A 40 -9.51 -11.86 19.34
C ASP A 40 -9.98 -13.12 20.09
N SER A 41 -10.92 -13.86 19.51
CA SER A 41 -11.40 -15.12 20.07
C SER A 41 -10.40 -16.23 19.77
N ALA A 42 -9.65 -16.63 20.81
CA ALA A 42 -8.55 -17.64 20.83
C ALA A 42 -8.50 -18.62 19.63
N PRO A 43 -7.33 -18.84 19.01
CA PRO A 43 -7.21 -19.51 17.72
C PRO A 43 -7.45 -21.02 17.81
N ALA A 44 -8.73 -21.42 17.78
CA ALA A 44 -9.11 -22.78 17.41
C ALA A 44 -9.13 -22.89 15.87
N PRO A 45 -8.78 -24.04 15.28
CA PRO A 45 -8.89 -24.27 13.84
C PRO A 45 -10.30 -24.00 13.28
N ALA A 46 -11.34 -24.20 14.11
CA ALA A 46 -12.72 -23.85 13.78
C ALA A 46 -12.95 -22.33 13.59
N ASN A 47 -12.25 -21.48 14.36
CA ASN A 47 -12.36 -20.02 14.24
C ASN A 47 -11.74 -19.53 12.94
N LYS A 48 -10.68 -20.20 12.44
CA LYS A 48 -10.07 -19.86 11.14
C LYS A 48 -11.04 -20.02 9.97
N HIS A 49 -11.84 -21.10 9.96
CA HIS A 49 -12.86 -21.28 8.92
C HIS A 49 -13.94 -20.19 8.98
N ARG A 50 -14.41 -19.87 10.20
CA ARG A 50 -15.43 -18.84 10.40
C ARG A 50 -14.94 -17.45 9.95
N ILE A 51 -13.73 -17.06 10.34
CA ILE A 51 -13.16 -15.76 9.95
C ILE A 51 -13.05 -15.65 8.42
N ARG A 52 -12.61 -16.72 7.75
CA ARG A 52 -12.58 -16.77 6.27
C ARG A 52 -13.96 -16.60 5.64
N GLU A 53 -14.96 -17.27 6.19
CA GLU A 53 -16.34 -17.15 5.71
C GLU A 53 -16.88 -15.72 5.90
N LEU A 54 -16.57 -15.07 7.03
CA LEU A 54 -16.93 -13.67 7.26
C LEU A 54 -16.25 -12.72 6.28
N TYR A 55 -14.95 -12.90 6.02
CA TYR A 55 -14.26 -12.16 4.97
C TYR A 55 -14.90 -12.42 3.60
N ALA A 56 -15.16 -13.68 3.22
CA ALA A 56 -15.78 -14.01 1.94
C ALA A 56 -17.15 -13.35 1.76
N ARG A 57 -18.00 -13.36 2.81
CA ARG A 57 -19.31 -12.69 2.81
C ARG A 57 -19.19 -11.18 2.66
N ALA A 58 -18.27 -10.56 3.40
CA ALA A 58 -18.05 -9.13 3.35
C ALA A 58 -17.46 -8.68 2.00
N LEU A 59 -16.55 -9.47 1.42
CA LEU A 59 -15.90 -9.20 0.14
C LEU A 59 -16.84 -9.42 -1.06
N ALA A 60 -17.82 -10.32 -0.96
CA ALA A 60 -18.85 -10.54 -1.98
C ALA A 60 -19.76 -9.31 -2.19
N ILE A 61 -19.85 -8.43 -1.20
CA ILE A 61 -20.64 -7.19 -1.28
C ILE A 61 -19.77 -6.11 -1.91
N VAL A 62 -19.82 -6.01 -3.23
CA VAL A 62 -19.11 -4.97 -3.99
C VAL A 62 -19.79 -3.61 -3.75
N PRO A 63 -19.05 -2.59 -3.28
CA PRO A 63 -19.64 -1.29 -2.99
C PRO A 63 -20.06 -0.56 -4.27
N PRO A 64 -21.10 0.29 -4.21
CA PRO A 64 -21.40 1.23 -5.30
C PRO A 64 -20.22 2.19 -5.50
N LEU A 65 -20.19 2.96 -6.60
CA LEU A 65 -19.10 3.88 -6.97
C LEU A 65 -19.01 5.12 -6.04
N CYS A 66 -18.77 4.90 -4.75
CA CYS A 66 -18.56 5.89 -3.71
C CYS A 66 -17.17 5.74 -3.12
N LYS A 67 -16.34 6.79 -3.22
CA LYS A 67 -14.94 6.79 -2.79
C LYS A 67 -14.75 6.35 -1.32
N LEU A 68 -15.66 6.74 -0.43
CA LEU A 68 -15.58 6.41 1.00
C LEU A 68 -15.79 4.91 1.25
N LEU A 69 -16.79 4.30 0.61
CA LEU A 69 -17.07 2.88 0.73
C LEU A 69 -15.96 2.04 0.09
N TRP A 70 -15.48 2.45 -1.09
CA TRP A 70 -14.34 1.79 -1.73
C TRP A 70 -13.07 1.85 -0.88
N LYS A 71 -12.82 2.95 -0.16
CA LYS A 71 -11.70 3.01 0.79
C LYS A 71 -11.83 1.93 1.88
N ARG A 72 -13.02 1.78 2.48
CA ARG A 72 -13.28 0.76 3.49
C ARG A 72 -13.18 -0.66 2.92
N TYR A 73 -13.70 -0.87 1.73
CA TYR A 73 -13.61 -2.15 1.03
C TYR A 73 -12.16 -2.55 0.72
N VAL A 74 -11.32 -1.60 0.29
CA VAL A 74 -9.89 -1.83 0.10
C VAL A 74 -9.16 -2.11 1.42
N ASP A 75 -9.49 -1.36 2.48
CA ASP A 75 -8.94 -1.61 3.81
C ASP A 75 -9.32 -3.05 4.29
N LEU A 76 -10.55 -3.50 4.04
CA LEU A 76 -11.01 -4.87 4.34
C LEU A 76 -10.24 -5.94 3.55
N TRP A 77 -9.97 -5.71 2.25
CA TRP A 77 -9.12 -6.61 1.45
C TRP A 77 -7.70 -6.70 2.02
N ILE A 78 -7.13 -5.59 2.47
CA ILE A 78 -5.80 -5.56 3.09
C ILE A 78 -5.82 -6.33 4.41
N ASP A 79 -6.84 -6.14 5.24
CA ASP A 79 -7.00 -6.85 6.51
C ASP A 79 -7.14 -8.38 6.27
N CYS A 80 -7.93 -8.79 5.27
CA CYS A 80 -8.05 -10.20 4.84
C CYS A 80 -6.69 -10.79 4.44
N ALA A 81 -5.93 -10.06 3.63
CA ALA A 81 -4.62 -10.50 3.16
C ALA A 81 -3.61 -10.62 4.31
N ARG A 82 -3.65 -9.69 5.28
CA ARG A 82 -2.82 -9.74 6.50
C ARG A 82 -3.23 -10.91 7.41
N TYR A 83 -4.52 -11.16 7.57
CA TYR A 83 -5.02 -12.29 8.34
C TYR A 83 -4.51 -13.62 7.75
N GLU A 84 -4.62 -13.79 6.43
CA GLU A 84 -4.11 -15.00 5.77
C GLU A 84 -2.58 -15.13 5.87
N GLU A 85 -1.84 -14.02 5.77
CA GLU A 85 -0.38 -14.01 5.86
C GLU A 85 0.13 -14.36 7.27
N PHE A 86 -0.43 -13.73 8.31
CA PHE A 86 0.14 -13.80 9.67
C PHE A 86 -0.57 -14.80 10.60
N VAL A 87 -1.88 -14.97 10.48
CA VAL A 87 -2.71 -15.68 11.48
C VAL A 87 -3.13 -17.06 10.99
N ALA A 88 -3.56 -17.16 9.74
CA ALA A 88 -4.00 -18.42 9.17
C ALA A 88 -2.84 -19.43 9.07
N ALA A 89 -1.64 -18.96 8.71
CA ALA A 89 -0.35 -19.66 8.63
C ALA A 89 -0.46 -21.15 8.24
N GLY A 90 -0.30 -21.43 6.95
CA GLY A 90 -0.27 -22.79 6.38
C GLY A 90 0.44 -22.80 5.02
N GLY A 91 0.73 -23.97 4.47
CA GLY A 91 1.49 -24.12 3.20
C GLY A 91 0.92 -23.32 2.02
N ASP A 92 -0.40 -23.19 1.95
CA ASP A 92 -1.10 -22.46 0.88
C ASP A 92 -1.44 -21.00 1.25
N ALA A 93 -0.99 -20.50 2.41
CA ALA A 93 -1.31 -19.14 2.84
C ALA A 93 -0.74 -18.08 1.89
N VAL A 94 0.49 -18.29 1.41
CA VAL A 94 1.17 -17.36 0.49
C VAL A 94 0.39 -17.18 -0.80
N GLU A 95 -0.06 -18.28 -1.43
CA GLU A 95 -0.79 -18.18 -2.70
C GLU A 95 -2.17 -17.56 -2.50
N ARG A 96 -2.85 -17.85 -1.39
CA ARG A 96 -4.15 -17.24 -1.07
C ARG A 96 -4.03 -15.74 -0.81
N THR A 97 -3.01 -15.30 -0.07
CA THR A 97 -2.71 -13.87 0.12
C THR A 97 -2.41 -13.18 -1.22
N ARG A 98 -1.62 -13.83 -2.09
CA ARG A 98 -1.33 -13.32 -3.44
C ARG A 98 -2.60 -13.20 -4.29
N GLN A 99 -3.45 -14.20 -4.27
CA GLN A 99 -4.73 -14.20 -4.99
C GLN A 99 -5.66 -13.10 -4.46
N ALA A 100 -5.73 -12.89 -3.15
CA ALA A 100 -6.52 -11.81 -2.55
C ALA A 100 -6.06 -10.44 -3.03
N TYR A 101 -4.74 -10.17 -3.06
CA TYR A 101 -4.22 -8.92 -3.60
C TYR A 101 -4.50 -8.76 -5.10
N ARG A 102 -4.35 -9.83 -5.91
CA ARG A 102 -4.69 -9.79 -7.35
C ARG A 102 -6.16 -9.44 -7.58
N GLN A 103 -7.07 -10.14 -6.90
CA GLN A 103 -8.51 -9.88 -7.00
C GLN A 103 -8.87 -8.46 -6.55
N CYS A 104 -8.31 -8.00 -5.43
CA CYS A 104 -8.49 -6.62 -4.98
C CYS A 104 -8.07 -5.61 -6.05
N LEU A 105 -6.89 -5.81 -6.67
CA LEU A 105 -6.38 -4.92 -7.71
C LEU A 105 -7.19 -5.01 -9.00
N GLU A 106 -7.74 -6.16 -9.38
CA GLU A 106 -8.60 -6.29 -10.57
C GLU A 106 -9.98 -5.64 -10.38
N LEU A 107 -10.54 -5.75 -9.18
CA LEU A 107 -11.87 -5.20 -8.85
C LEU A 107 -11.87 -3.68 -8.74
N ILE A 108 -10.75 -3.07 -8.35
CA ILE A 108 -10.65 -1.62 -8.22
C ILE A 108 -10.78 -0.95 -9.60
N PRO A 109 -11.76 -0.05 -9.80
CA PRO A 109 -11.83 0.74 -11.02
C PRO A 109 -10.74 1.82 -11.01
N HIS A 110 -9.54 1.49 -11.52
CA HIS A 110 -8.37 2.38 -11.53
C HIS A 110 -8.59 3.67 -12.34
N THR A 111 -9.54 3.65 -13.27
CA THR A 111 -9.94 4.81 -14.08
C THR A 111 -10.67 5.89 -13.27
N LYS A 112 -11.30 5.53 -12.16
CA LYS A 112 -12.08 6.46 -11.31
C LYS A 112 -11.41 6.71 -9.97
N PHE A 113 -10.73 5.71 -9.40
CA PHE A 113 -10.12 5.80 -8.07
C PHE A 113 -8.70 5.22 -8.07
N SER A 114 -7.78 5.95 -7.44
CA SER A 114 -6.39 5.50 -7.23
C SER A 114 -6.15 5.16 -5.76
N PHE A 115 -6.18 3.87 -5.43
CA PHE A 115 -5.89 3.36 -4.09
C PHE A 115 -4.43 2.92 -3.96
N VAL A 116 -3.55 3.88 -3.68
CA VAL A 116 -2.10 3.63 -3.51
C VAL A 116 -1.80 2.60 -2.41
N LYS A 117 -2.57 2.62 -1.31
CA LYS A 117 -2.35 1.70 -0.19
C LYS A 117 -2.37 0.23 -0.64
N ALA A 118 -3.33 -0.17 -1.49
CA ALA A 118 -3.46 -1.54 -1.98
C ALA A 118 -2.19 -1.99 -2.72
N TRP A 119 -1.72 -1.17 -3.66
CA TRP A 119 -0.48 -1.42 -4.41
C TRP A 119 0.74 -1.54 -3.51
N LEU A 120 0.88 -0.64 -2.52
CA LEU A 120 2.00 -0.68 -1.58
C LEU A 120 1.98 -1.92 -0.69
N HIS A 121 0.80 -2.32 -0.19
CA HIS A 121 0.68 -3.53 0.63
C HIS A 121 0.95 -4.81 -0.17
N ALA A 122 0.46 -4.88 -1.41
CA ALA A 122 0.74 -6.00 -2.32
C ALA A 122 2.24 -6.11 -2.66
N ALA A 123 2.90 -4.99 -2.94
CA ALA A 123 4.34 -4.97 -3.20
C ALA A 123 5.15 -5.37 -1.96
N GLN A 124 4.80 -4.84 -0.77
CA GLN A 124 5.45 -5.22 0.49
C GLN A 124 5.27 -6.70 0.82
N PHE A 125 4.12 -7.28 0.49
CA PHE A 125 3.90 -8.72 0.62
C PHE A 125 4.88 -9.51 -0.25
N GLU A 126 5.01 -9.20 -1.55
CA GLU A 126 5.95 -9.91 -2.42
C GLU A 126 7.42 -9.72 -1.97
N ILE A 127 7.78 -8.55 -1.42
CA ILE A 127 9.10 -8.32 -0.81
C ILE A 127 9.33 -9.27 0.38
N ARG A 128 8.33 -9.45 1.26
CA ARG A 128 8.41 -10.40 2.39
C ARG A 128 8.54 -11.85 1.94
N GLN A 129 7.92 -12.20 0.80
CA GLN A 129 8.06 -13.51 0.17
C GLN A 129 9.35 -13.65 -0.66
N LEU A 130 10.26 -12.66 -0.61
CA LEU A 130 11.51 -12.60 -1.38
C LEU A 130 11.31 -12.61 -2.91
N ASN A 131 10.09 -12.33 -3.39
CA ASN A 131 9.77 -12.25 -4.80
C ASN A 131 9.93 -10.82 -5.32
N LEU A 132 11.19 -10.43 -5.57
CA LEU A 132 11.54 -9.09 -6.04
C LEU A 132 10.98 -8.78 -7.44
N GLU A 133 10.89 -9.79 -8.31
CA GLU A 133 10.30 -9.61 -9.65
C GLU A 133 8.81 -9.31 -9.58
N GLY A 134 8.08 -10.04 -8.73
CA GLY A 134 6.67 -9.78 -8.46
C GLY A 134 6.44 -8.37 -7.92
N ALA A 135 7.23 -7.97 -6.90
CA ALA A 135 7.15 -6.63 -6.32
C ALA A 135 7.38 -5.53 -7.38
N ARG A 136 8.39 -5.70 -8.25
CA ARG A 136 8.69 -4.76 -9.35
C ARG A 136 7.58 -4.66 -10.38
N LYS A 137 6.97 -5.80 -10.76
CA LYS A 137 5.83 -5.82 -11.69
C LYS A 137 4.64 -5.08 -11.10
N ILE A 138 4.32 -5.31 -9.82
CA ILE A 138 3.23 -4.63 -9.10
C ILE A 138 3.49 -3.12 -9.02
N LEU A 139 4.70 -2.71 -8.61
CA LEU A 139 5.04 -1.29 -8.50
C LEU A 139 5.08 -0.60 -9.88
N GLY A 140 5.62 -1.26 -10.90
CA GLY A 140 5.60 -0.76 -12.29
C GLY A 140 4.17 -0.58 -12.83
N ALA A 141 3.31 -1.59 -12.65
CA ALA A 141 1.89 -1.50 -13.03
C ALA A 141 1.17 -0.35 -12.29
N SER A 142 1.51 -0.16 -11.01
CA SER A 142 0.92 0.92 -10.22
C SER A 142 1.31 2.32 -10.69
N ILE A 143 2.52 2.50 -11.23
CA ILE A 143 2.94 3.77 -11.86
C ILE A 143 2.11 4.04 -13.12
N GLY A 144 1.88 3.02 -13.95
CA GLY A 144 1.07 3.18 -15.17
C GLY A 144 -0.42 3.44 -14.89
N CYS A 145 -0.99 2.78 -13.87
CA CYS A 145 -2.41 2.89 -13.56
C CYS A 145 -2.75 4.08 -12.66
N ALA A 146 -1.87 4.41 -11.72
CA ALA A 146 -2.15 5.35 -10.64
C ALA A 146 -0.87 6.08 -10.18
N PRO A 147 -0.23 6.90 -11.03
CA PRO A 147 1.03 7.55 -10.67
C PRO A 147 0.80 8.50 -9.49
N LYS A 148 1.47 8.22 -8.37
CA LYS A 148 1.53 9.10 -7.20
C LYS A 148 2.92 9.08 -6.60
N ALA A 149 3.33 10.23 -6.05
CA ALA A 149 4.58 10.43 -5.33
C ALA A 149 4.93 9.27 -4.36
N ALA A 150 3.98 8.85 -3.54
CA ALA A 150 4.18 7.79 -2.54
C ALA A 150 4.57 6.42 -3.14
N ILE A 151 4.13 6.11 -4.37
CA ILE A 151 4.51 4.87 -5.07
C ILE A 151 5.97 4.96 -5.50
N PHE A 152 6.34 6.08 -6.13
CA PHE A 152 7.72 6.32 -6.54
C PHE A 152 8.66 6.29 -5.33
N ASP A 153 8.34 7.01 -4.25
CA ASP A 153 9.15 7.03 -3.03
C ASP A 153 9.38 5.61 -2.49
N LYS A 154 8.33 4.77 -2.44
CA LYS A 154 8.47 3.40 -1.93
C LYS A 154 9.22 2.48 -2.87
N TYR A 155 9.04 2.63 -4.19
CA TYR A 155 9.77 1.83 -5.17
C TYR A 155 11.26 2.18 -5.16
N MET A 156 11.59 3.47 -5.09
CA MET A 156 12.98 3.93 -4.96
C MET A 156 13.60 3.47 -3.64
N GLU A 157 12.89 3.54 -2.51
CA GLU A 157 13.37 3.02 -1.22
C GLU A 157 13.69 1.51 -1.33
N MET A 158 12.85 0.74 -2.02
CA MET A 158 13.09 -0.69 -2.24
C MET A 158 14.34 -0.93 -3.08
N GLU A 159 14.48 -0.28 -4.24
CA GLU A 159 15.63 -0.50 -5.13
C GLU A 159 16.94 0.02 -4.53
N LEU A 160 16.89 1.11 -3.76
CA LEU A 160 18.05 1.65 -3.05
C LEU A 160 18.55 0.66 -1.99
N ARG A 161 17.64 0.02 -1.24
CA ARG A 161 17.99 -1.03 -0.28
C ARG A 161 18.60 -2.26 -0.95
N LEU A 162 18.25 -2.52 -2.20
CA LEU A 162 18.83 -3.60 -3.00
C LEU A 162 20.14 -3.18 -3.70
N GLY A 163 20.57 -1.93 -3.56
CA GLY A 163 21.78 -1.40 -4.21
C GLY A 163 21.63 -1.16 -5.72
N ASN A 164 20.41 -1.20 -6.28
CA ASN A 164 20.18 -1.04 -7.72
C ASN A 164 20.08 0.43 -8.11
N VAL A 165 21.19 1.15 -8.02
CA VAL A 165 21.30 2.59 -8.32
C VAL A 165 20.79 2.94 -9.71
N ASP A 166 21.13 2.17 -10.74
CA ASP A 166 20.71 2.45 -12.12
C ASP A 166 19.19 2.39 -12.30
N ARG A 167 18.50 1.57 -11.50
CA ARG A 167 17.04 1.53 -11.50
C ARG A 167 16.45 2.72 -10.74
N CYS A 168 17.09 3.13 -9.64
CA CYS A 168 16.70 4.35 -8.94
C CYS A 168 16.78 5.57 -9.87
N ARG A 169 17.83 5.69 -10.69
CA ARG A 169 17.97 6.76 -11.71
C ARG A 169 16.79 6.79 -12.68
N LYS A 170 16.49 5.65 -13.31
CA LYS A 170 15.33 5.52 -14.22
C LYS A 170 14.00 5.84 -13.54
N LEU A 171 13.85 5.49 -12.27
CA LEU A 171 12.65 5.82 -11.50
C LEU A 171 12.56 7.32 -11.21
N TYR A 172 13.67 7.99 -10.92
CA TYR A 172 13.71 9.45 -10.78
C TYR A 172 13.41 10.14 -12.11
N GLU A 173 13.99 9.70 -13.23
CA GLU A 173 13.69 10.20 -14.57
C GLU A 173 12.18 10.09 -14.87
N ASN A 174 11.60 8.91 -14.70
CA ASN A 174 10.16 8.69 -14.89
C ASN A 174 9.28 9.55 -13.95
N TYR A 175 9.74 9.80 -12.72
CA TYR A 175 9.03 10.65 -11.77
C TYR A 175 9.09 12.12 -12.23
N LEU A 176 10.25 12.57 -12.69
CA LEU A 176 10.43 13.93 -13.21
C LEU A 176 9.65 14.16 -14.51
N ASP A 177 9.53 13.16 -15.37
CA ASP A 177 8.64 13.22 -16.55
C ASP A 177 7.17 13.39 -16.15
N TRP A 178 6.74 12.69 -15.09
CA TRP A 178 5.36 12.80 -14.60
C TRP A 178 5.10 14.12 -13.85
N SER A 179 6.04 14.60 -13.05
CA SER A 179 5.91 15.81 -12.24
C SER A 179 7.21 16.62 -12.19
N PRO A 180 7.53 17.37 -13.27
CA PRO A 180 8.76 18.15 -13.36
C PRO A 180 8.76 19.36 -12.42
N ARG A 181 7.58 19.76 -11.92
CA ARG A 181 7.42 20.92 -11.03
C ARG A 181 7.82 20.63 -9.59
N ASN A 182 7.92 19.36 -9.20
CA ASN A 182 8.17 18.97 -7.82
C ASN A 182 9.65 19.15 -7.46
N SER A 183 9.99 20.31 -6.88
CA SER A 183 11.34 20.65 -6.45
C SER A 183 11.93 19.64 -5.45
N ASN A 184 11.11 18.95 -4.65
CA ASN A 184 11.58 17.96 -3.69
C ASN A 184 12.13 16.70 -4.36
N THR A 185 11.56 16.30 -5.51
CA THR A 185 12.05 15.14 -6.28
C THR A 185 13.43 15.44 -6.86
N TRP A 186 13.64 16.64 -7.39
CA TRP A 186 14.95 17.09 -7.91
C TRP A 186 16.02 17.09 -6.82
N VAL A 187 15.72 17.65 -5.64
CA VAL A 187 16.66 17.67 -4.51
C VAL A 187 17.03 16.25 -4.07
N LYS A 188 16.05 15.36 -3.88
CA LYS A 188 16.30 13.96 -3.53
C LYS A 188 17.14 13.22 -4.58
N TYR A 189 16.93 13.53 -5.85
CA TYR A 189 17.69 12.90 -6.93
C TYR A 189 19.16 13.35 -6.91
N ALA A 190 19.40 14.65 -6.76
CA ALA A 190 20.75 15.18 -6.65
C ALA A 190 21.46 14.72 -5.35
N GLU A 191 20.73 14.63 -4.23
CA GLU A 191 21.25 14.05 -2.98
C GLU A 191 21.67 12.59 -3.16
N LEU A 192 20.89 11.79 -3.91
CA LEU A 192 21.27 10.41 -4.21
C LEU A 192 22.61 10.36 -4.97
N GLU A 193 22.77 11.12 -6.07
CA GLU A 193 24.03 11.13 -6.82
C GLU A 193 25.20 11.65 -5.97
N LYS A 194 24.97 12.64 -5.10
CA LYS A 194 25.96 13.08 -4.12
C LYS A 194 26.39 11.96 -3.18
N THR A 195 25.46 11.17 -2.63
CA THR A 195 25.80 10.04 -1.75
C THR A 195 26.60 8.94 -2.45
N LEU A 196 26.53 8.89 -3.79
CA LEU A 196 27.27 7.96 -4.63
C LEU A 196 28.64 8.51 -5.06
N GLY A 197 28.97 9.77 -4.71
CA GLY A 197 30.21 10.45 -5.12
C GLY A 197 30.18 11.01 -6.54
N GLU A 198 29.01 11.03 -7.18
CA GLU A 198 28.83 11.47 -8.57
C GLU A 198 28.46 12.96 -8.62
N GLU A 199 29.39 13.82 -8.17
CA GLU A 199 29.16 15.25 -7.99
C GLU A 199 28.81 15.98 -9.29
N GLU A 200 29.47 15.64 -10.41
CA GLU A 200 29.16 16.25 -11.72
C GLU A 200 27.72 15.96 -12.16
N ARG A 201 27.23 14.74 -11.90
CA ARG A 201 25.84 14.39 -12.19
C ARG A 201 24.88 15.13 -11.27
N ALA A 202 25.20 15.22 -9.99
CA ALA A 202 24.40 16.00 -9.03
C ALA A 202 24.27 17.47 -9.48
N ARG A 203 25.37 18.10 -9.92
CA ARG A 203 25.37 19.45 -10.53
C ARG A 203 24.46 19.52 -11.74
N GLY A 204 24.63 18.59 -12.69
CA GLY A 204 23.79 18.54 -13.89
C GLY A 204 22.29 18.43 -13.57
N ILE A 205 21.92 17.65 -12.55
CA ILE A 205 20.53 17.54 -12.09
C ILE A 205 20.03 18.88 -11.51
N PHE A 206 20.83 19.58 -10.71
CA PHE A 206 20.46 20.90 -10.19
C PHE A 206 20.31 21.95 -11.30
N GLU A 207 21.22 21.96 -12.28
CA GLU A 207 21.13 22.86 -13.44
C GLU A 207 19.89 22.59 -14.29
N LEU A 208 19.58 21.31 -14.56
CA LEU A 208 18.36 20.90 -15.25
C LEU A 208 17.11 21.32 -14.48
N ALA A 209 17.13 21.21 -13.15
CA ALA A 209 16.03 21.63 -12.30
C ALA A 209 15.83 23.15 -12.35
N ILE A 210 16.90 23.96 -12.33
CA ILE A 210 16.85 25.43 -12.44
C ILE A 210 16.32 25.87 -13.81
N GLY A 211 16.63 25.12 -14.86
CA GLY A 211 16.10 25.36 -16.21
C GLY A 211 14.59 25.12 -16.35
N GLN A 212 13.91 24.54 -15.36
CA GLN A 212 12.48 24.28 -15.42
C GLN A 212 11.66 25.57 -15.28
N PRO A 213 10.66 25.82 -16.16
CA PRO A 213 9.93 27.09 -16.20
C PRO A 213 8.95 27.30 -15.03
N GLN A 214 8.51 26.22 -14.36
CA GLN A 214 7.62 26.30 -13.19
C GLN A 214 8.03 25.25 -12.15
N LEU A 215 8.49 25.72 -10.99
CA LEU A 215 8.80 24.90 -9.82
C LEU A 215 7.89 25.30 -8.66
N ASP A 216 7.38 24.33 -7.91
CA ASP A 216 6.47 24.60 -6.78
C ASP A 216 7.17 25.34 -5.64
N LYS A 217 8.43 24.98 -5.35
CA LYS A 217 9.22 25.55 -4.25
C LYS A 217 10.69 25.73 -4.66
N PRO A 218 10.98 26.69 -5.56
CA PRO A 218 12.33 26.91 -6.07
C PRO A 218 13.33 27.24 -4.95
N GLY A 219 12.89 27.89 -3.87
CA GLY A 219 13.77 28.21 -2.73
C GLY A 219 14.39 27.00 -2.04
N LEU A 220 13.69 25.84 -2.00
CA LEU A 220 14.26 24.60 -1.46
C LEU A 220 15.37 24.08 -2.37
N LEU A 221 15.13 24.10 -3.68
CA LEU A 221 16.11 23.68 -4.68
C LEU A 221 17.36 24.56 -4.65
N TRP A 222 17.20 25.89 -4.62
CA TRP A 222 18.32 26.83 -4.60
C TRP A 222 19.13 26.72 -3.33
N LYS A 223 18.47 26.55 -2.17
CA LYS A 223 19.17 26.31 -0.91
C LYS A 223 19.99 25.03 -0.98
N ALA A 224 19.39 23.92 -1.43
CA ALA A 224 20.09 22.65 -1.58
C ALA A 224 21.28 22.75 -2.54
N TYR A 225 21.15 23.51 -3.64
CA TYR A 225 22.24 23.72 -4.58
C TYR A 225 23.37 24.59 -4.01
N ILE A 226 23.06 25.65 -3.28
CA ILE A 226 24.06 26.47 -2.58
C ILE A 226 24.78 25.64 -1.51
N ASP A 227 24.04 24.84 -0.74
CA ASP A 227 24.62 23.95 0.27
C ASP A 227 25.47 22.83 -0.38
N PHE A 228 25.14 22.44 -1.62
CA PHE A 228 25.93 21.50 -2.41
C PHE A 228 27.27 22.10 -2.87
N GLU A 229 27.28 23.32 -3.45
CA GLU A 229 28.51 23.96 -3.94
C GLU A 229 29.42 24.52 -2.82
N ARG A 230 28.92 24.61 -1.59
CA ARG A 230 29.70 25.08 -0.42
C ARG A 230 30.51 23.99 0.28
N LEU A 231 30.30 22.72 -0.06
CA LEU A 231 31.00 21.56 0.48
C LEU A 231 32.17 21.17 -0.43
#